data_AF-A0A4Q3G3F4-F1
#
_entry.id   AF-A0A4Q3G3F4-F1
#
_cell.length_a   1.000
_cell.length_b   1.000
_cell.length_c   1.000
_cell.angle_alpha   90.00
_cell.angle_beta   90.00
_cell.angle_gamma   90.00
#
_symmetry.space_group_name_H-M   'P 1'
#
loop_
_entity.id
_entity.type
_entity.pdbx_description
1 polymer ?
#
loop_
_entity_poly.entity_id
_entity_poly.type
_entity_poly.pdbx_seq_one_letter_code
_entity_poly.pdbx_strand_id
1 'polypeptide(L)'
;MQHALIIGAESKARETLEDHLWHAGYHTLFAPEDMAEAWAITRSLHPDLIIVLPDVLSSRPTEELCNMSEETGAPIIVATADLDAALRSLGPSVSLDGPFALHAVAGREAGSAKVSQPTLHAV
;
A
#
# COMPACT_ATOMS: atom_id res chain seq x y z
N MET A 1 -20.51 3.37 -7.19
CA MET A 1 -19.40 4.32 -7.46
C MET A 1 -18.21 3.78 -6.69
N GLN A 2 -16.99 3.85 -7.23
CA GLN A 2 -15.82 3.27 -6.55
C GLN A 2 -15.25 4.27 -5.55
N HIS A 3 -15.13 3.84 -4.31
CA HIS A 3 -14.63 4.61 -3.17
C HIS A 3 -13.24 4.10 -2.78
N ALA A 4 -12.27 4.99 -2.64
CA ALA A 4 -10.96 4.66 -2.09
C ALA A 4 -10.69 5.44 -0.80
N LEU A 5 -10.04 4.78 0.14
CA LEU A 5 -9.61 5.34 1.42
C LEU A 5 -8.08 5.39 1.45
N ILE A 6 -7.50 6.57 1.69
CA ILE A 6 -6.06 6.77 1.83
C ILE A 6 -5.78 7.11 3.30
N ILE A 7 -5.13 6.22 4.04
CA ILE A 7 -4.85 6.44 5.47
C ILE A 7 -3.43 6.97 5.59
N GLY A 8 -3.28 8.17 6.17
CA GLY A 8 -1.98 8.76 6.52
C GLY A 8 -1.89 10.26 6.27
N ALA A 9 -0.90 10.89 6.91
CA ALA A 9 -0.75 12.35 6.94
C ALA A 9 0.26 12.88 5.91
N GLU A 10 0.97 12.02 5.17
CA GLU A 10 1.97 12.46 4.20
C GLU A 10 1.33 13.12 2.98
N SER A 11 1.29 14.46 2.96
CA SER A 11 0.54 15.23 1.96
C SER A 11 1.01 14.99 0.52
N LYS A 12 2.32 14.83 0.29
CA LYS A 12 2.87 14.64 -1.06
C LYS A 12 2.50 13.27 -1.65
N ALA A 13 2.65 12.19 -0.88
CA ALA A 13 2.20 10.87 -1.30
C ALA A 13 0.69 10.85 -1.51
N ARG A 14 -0.09 11.51 -0.65
CA ARG A 14 -1.53 11.63 -0.80
C ARG A 14 -1.92 12.30 -2.12
N GLU A 15 -1.41 13.48 -2.43
CA GLU A 15 -1.71 14.19 -3.69
C GLU A 15 -1.41 13.32 -4.92
N THR A 16 -0.29 12.59 -4.89
CA THR A 16 0.10 11.67 -5.98
C THR A 16 -0.87 10.49 -6.11
N LEU A 17 -1.29 9.91 -4.99
CA LEU A 17 -2.27 8.83 -4.97
C LEU A 17 -3.63 9.29 -5.47
N GLU A 18 -4.07 10.48 -5.07
CA GLU A 18 -5.37 11.02 -5.47
C GLU A 18 -5.46 11.18 -6.98
N ASP A 19 -4.42 11.72 -7.62
CA ASP A 19 -4.34 11.88 -9.09
C ASP A 19 -4.40 10.51 -9.82
N HIS A 20 -3.60 9.54 -9.36
CA HIS A 20 -3.59 8.19 -9.93
C HIS A 20 -4.92 7.46 -9.74
N LEU A 21 -5.53 7.55 -8.56
CA LEU A 21 -6.81 6.91 -8.27
C LEU A 21 -7.95 7.52 -9.08
N TRP A 22 -7.93 8.84 -9.24
CA TRP A 22 -8.86 9.53 -10.12
C TRP A 22 -8.78 9.03 -11.56
N HIS A 23 -7.55 8.89 -12.09
CA HIS A 23 -7.31 8.32 -13.41
C HIS A 23 -7.66 6.84 -13.52
N ALA A 24 -7.63 6.10 -12.42
CA ALA A 24 -8.09 4.71 -12.32
C ALA A 24 -9.62 4.56 -12.17
N GLY A 25 -10.37 5.66 -12.02
CA GLY A 25 -11.84 5.64 -11.93
C GLY A 25 -12.41 5.64 -10.51
N TYR A 26 -11.57 5.87 -9.49
CA TYR A 26 -12.01 6.13 -8.13
C TYR A 26 -12.37 7.61 -7.99
N HIS A 27 -13.64 7.89 -7.68
CA HIS A 27 -14.18 9.26 -7.68
C HIS A 27 -14.45 9.81 -6.30
N THR A 28 -14.40 8.97 -5.27
CA THR A 28 -14.54 9.40 -3.88
C THR A 28 -13.30 8.97 -3.12
N LEU A 29 -12.56 9.96 -2.64
CA LEU A 29 -11.28 9.80 -1.97
C LEU A 29 -11.43 10.35 -0.56
N PHE A 30 -11.21 9.50 0.43
CA PHE A 30 -11.20 9.90 1.83
C PHE A 30 -9.79 9.78 2.36
N ALA A 31 -9.32 10.79 3.10
CA ALA A 31 -7.95 10.84 3.57
C ALA A 31 -7.84 11.10 5.07
N PRO A 32 -8.29 10.16 5.92
CA PRO A 32 -8.13 10.29 7.36
C PRO A 32 -6.66 10.34 7.76
N GLU A 33 -6.35 11.20 8.71
CA GLU A 33 -4.99 11.33 9.26
C GLU A 33 -4.70 10.23 10.30
N ASP A 34 -5.75 9.61 10.86
CA ASP A 34 -5.63 8.57 11.88
C ASP A 34 -6.57 7.36 11.67
N MET A 35 -6.25 6.27 12.36
CA MET A 35 -6.98 5.00 12.25
C MET A 35 -8.40 5.06 12.82
N ALA A 36 -8.69 5.89 13.82
CA ALA A 36 -10.02 5.96 14.39
C ALA A 36 -10.99 6.63 13.41
N GLU A 37 -10.54 7.68 12.73
CA GLU A 37 -11.27 8.30 11.63
C GLU A 37 -11.42 7.34 10.44
N ALA A 38 -10.35 6.60 10.09
CA ALA A 38 -10.42 5.58 9.04
C ALA A 38 -11.47 4.50 9.33
N TRP A 39 -11.57 4.04 10.58
CA TRP A 39 -12.60 3.09 11.03
C TRP A 39 -14.02 3.66 10.95
N ALA A 40 -14.21 4.94 11.28
CA ALA A 40 -15.51 5.58 11.15
C ALA A 40 -15.96 5.68 9.68
N ILE A 41 -15.01 5.98 8.78
CA ILE A 41 -15.25 6.08 7.35
C ILE A 41 -15.54 4.71 6.75
N THR A 42 -14.74 3.67 7.04
CA THR A 42 -14.95 2.32 6.51
C THR A 42 -16.33 1.78 6.83
N ARG A 43 -16.80 1.97 8.07
CA ARG A 43 -18.12 1.52 8.52
C ARG A 43 -19.29 2.26 7.89
N SER A 44 -19.07 3.49 7.45
CA SER A 44 -20.14 4.34 6.89
C SER A 44 -20.24 4.23 5.38
N LEU A 45 -19.11 4.02 4.71
CA LEU A 45 -18.98 4.25 3.27
C LEU A 45 -18.49 3.03 2.49
N HIS A 46 -18.05 1.95 3.16
CA HIS A 46 -17.62 0.69 2.55
C HIS A 46 -16.66 0.90 1.35
N PRO A 47 -15.42 1.35 1.58
CA PRO A 47 -14.48 1.57 0.50
C PRO A 47 -14.19 0.27 -0.27
N ASP A 48 -14.01 0.40 -1.59
CA ASP A 48 -13.62 -0.70 -2.47
C ASP A 48 -12.11 -0.93 -2.49
N LEU A 49 -11.35 0.03 -1.95
CA LEU A 49 -9.89 0.00 -1.88
C LEU A 49 -9.41 0.81 -0.68
N ILE A 50 -8.45 0.28 0.07
CA ILE A 50 -7.77 0.99 1.16
C ILE A 50 -6.29 1.06 0.83
N ILE A 51 -5.72 2.26 0.88
CA ILE A 51 -4.29 2.51 0.72
C ILE A 51 -3.74 3.06 2.03
N VAL A 52 -2.64 2.50 2.51
CA VAL A 52 -2.00 2.90 3.76
C VAL A 52 -0.64 3.49 3.47
N LEU A 53 -0.41 4.72 3.92
CA LEU A 53 0.86 5.41 3.78
C LEU A 53 1.90 4.92 4.80
N PRO A 54 3.22 5.04 4.51
CA PRO A 54 4.28 4.52 5.38
C PRO A 54 4.31 5.12 6.79
N ASP A 55 3.84 6.36 6.97
CA ASP A 55 3.80 7.05 8.25
C ASP A 55 2.85 6.38 9.25
N VAL A 56 1.76 5.79 8.76
CA VAL A 56 0.79 5.06 9.59
C VAL A 56 1.39 3.77 10.11
N LEU A 57 2.13 3.05 9.27
CA LEU A 57 2.77 1.78 9.65
C LEU A 57 3.85 1.94 10.72
N SER A 58 4.46 3.12 10.81
CA SER A 58 5.47 3.41 11.81
C SER A 58 4.90 3.54 13.23
N SER A 59 3.60 3.80 13.33
CA SER A 59 2.91 4.11 14.60
C SER A 59 1.86 3.09 15.02
N ARG A 60 1.48 2.16 14.15
CA ARG A 60 0.34 1.25 14.38
C ARG A 60 0.64 -0.21 14.03
N PRO A 61 0.03 -1.16 14.77
CA PRO A 61 0.20 -2.58 14.51
C PRO A 61 -0.54 -2.99 13.24
N THR A 62 0.13 -3.79 12.41
CA THR A 62 -0.40 -4.36 11.16
C THR A 62 -1.71 -5.15 11.35
N GLU A 63 -1.94 -5.66 12.57
CA GLU A 63 -3.16 -6.37 12.96
C GLU A 63 -4.43 -5.52 12.81
N GLU A 64 -4.34 -4.22 13.09
CA GLU A 64 -5.50 -3.31 13.00
C GLU A 64 -5.94 -3.12 11.54
N LEU A 65 -4.98 -3.10 10.61
CA LEU A 65 -5.24 -3.07 9.18
C LEU A 65 -5.84 -4.40 8.71
N CYS A 66 -5.32 -5.53 9.17
CA CYS A 66 -5.89 -6.83 8.85
C CYS A 66 -7.36 -6.93 9.25
N ASN A 67 -7.70 -6.51 10.48
CA ASN A 67 -9.07 -6.51 10.96
C ASN A 67 -9.98 -5.61 10.11
N MET A 68 -9.48 -4.46 9.67
CA MET A 68 -10.21 -3.56 8.77
C MET A 68 -10.48 -4.19 7.40
N SER A 69 -9.50 -4.90 6.85
CA SER A 69 -9.64 -5.65 5.59
C SER A 69 -10.69 -6.74 5.71
N GLU A 70 -10.67 -7.50 6.80
CA GLU A 70 -11.62 -8.58 7.05
C GLU A 70 -13.05 -8.07 7.28
N GLU A 71 -13.20 -6.94 7.99
CA GLU A 71 -14.52 -6.33 8.23
C GLU A 71 -15.13 -5.74 6.95
N THR A 72 -14.31 -5.12 6.10
CA THR A 72 -14.78 -4.44 4.89
C THR A 72 -14.82 -5.35 3.66
N GLY A 73 -14.03 -6.42 3.64
CA GLY A 73 -13.71 -7.20 2.44
C GLY A 73 -12.87 -6.43 1.42
N ALA A 74 -12.45 -5.20 1.74
CA ALA A 74 -11.74 -4.32 0.84
C ALA A 74 -10.25 -4.67 0.82
N PRO A 75 -9.62 -4.76 -0.35
CA PRO A 75 -8.18 -4.94 -0.44
C PRO A 75 -7.43 -3.77 0.20
N ILE A 76 -6.39 -4.10 0.97
CA ILE A 76 -5.46 -3.12 1.54
C ILE A 76 -4.15 -3.14 0.76
N ILE A 77 -3.69 -1.97 0.33
CA ILE A 77 -2.40 -1.74 -0.30
C ILE A 77 -1.55 -0.87 0.62
N VAL A 78 -0.35 -1.35 0.95
CA VAL A 78 0.65 -0.51 1.62
C VAL A 78 1.44 0.25 0.57
N ALA A 79 1.38 1.58 0.61
CA ALA A 79 2.24 2.42 -0.19
C ALA A 79 3.69 2.21 0.27
N THR A 80 4.57 1.85 -0.68
CA THR A 80 6.01 1.74 -0.42
C THR A 80 6.72 2.98 -0.93
N ALA A 81 8.03 3.09 -0.69
CA ALA A 81 8.85 4.20 -1.19
C ALA A 81 8.81 4.40 -2.71
N ASP A 82 8.36 3.38 -3.47
CA ASP A 82 8.06 3.48 -4.90
C ASP A 82 6.57 3.19 -5.15
N LEU A 83 5.75 4.21 -4.84
CA LEU A 83 4.30 4.21 -5.01
C LEU A 83 3.87 3.91 -6.46
N ASP A 84 4.62 4.48 -7.38
CA ASP A 84 4.44 4.35 -8.83
C ASP A 84 4.62 2.90 -9.29
N ALA A 85 5.66 2.22 -8.78
CA ALA A 85 5.86 0.79 -9.04
C ALA A 85 4.77 -0.08 -8.41
N ALA A 86 4.33 0.24 -7.19
CA ALA A 86 3.25 -0.48 -6.51
C ALA A 86 1.93 -0.39 -7.30
N LEU A 87 1.57 0.80 -7.77
CA LEU A 87 0.36 0.99 -8.58
C LEU A 87 0.45 0.32 -9.95
N ARG A 88 1.61 0.37 -10.62
CA ARG A 88 1.83 -0.35 -11.89
C ARG A 88 1.68 -1.86 -11.76
N SER A 89 2.01 -2.42 -10.59
CA SER A 89 1.85 -3.85 -10.32
C SER A 89 0.38 -4.30 -10.24
N LEU A 90 -0.55 -3.36 -10.04
CA LEU A 90 -1.99 -3.63 -9.98
C LEU A 90 -2.60 -3.88 -11.37
N GLY A 91 -1.87 -3.63 -12.46
CA GLY A 91 -2.33 -3.87 -13.82
C GLY A 91 -3.58 -3.07 -14.22
N PRO A 92 -3.93 -3.04 -15.52
CA PRO A 92 -5.06 -2.23 -16.00
C PRO A 92 -6.45 -2.83 -15.73
N SER A 93 -6.58 -3.95 -15.00
CA SER A 93 -7.86 -4.67 -14.87
C SER A 93 -7.97 -5.58 -13.64
N VAL A 94 -7.23 -5.33 -12.56
CA VAL A 94 -7.37 -6.19 -11.38
C VAL A 94 -8.61 -5.77 -10.60
N SER A 95 -9.70 -6.50 -10.82
CA SER A 95 -10.68 -6.76 -9.78
C SER A 95 -9.93 -7.49 -8.68
N LEU A 96 -9.54 -6.77 -7.62
CA LEU A 96 -8.85 -7.30 -6.45
C LEU A 96 -9.84 -8.18 -5.68
N ASP A 97 -10.01 -9.41 -6.15
CA ASP A 97 -10.88 -10.40 -5.52
C ASP A 97 -10.13 -11.01 -4.32
N GLY A 98 -10.40 -10.49 -3.13
CA GLY A 98 -10.00 -11.11 -1.87
C GLY A 98 -9.22 -10.21 -0.90
N PRO A 99 -9.33 -10.49 0.42
CA PRO A 99 -9.04 -9.52 1.49
C PRO A 99 -7.55 -9.30 1.78
N PHE A 100 -6.61 -9.87 1.03
CA PHE A 100 -5.18 -9.73 1.37
C PHE A 100 -4.25 -9.80 0.15
N ALA A 101 -3.68 -8.65 -0.20
CA ALA A 101 -2.44 -8.56 -0.98
C ALA A 101 -1.31 -7.98 -0.10
N LEU A 102 -1.03 -8.64 1.04
CA LEU A 102 0.03 -8.24 1.97
C LEU A 102 1.46 -8.48 1.43
N HIS A 103 1.60 -9.04 0.22
CA HIS A 103 2.87 -9.16 -0.47
C HIS A 103 2.72 -9.01 -1.98
N ALA A 104 3.11 -7.84 -2.50
CA ALA A 104 3.51 -7.69 -3.90
C ALA A 104 4.68 -6.68 -4.06
N VAL A 105 5.58 -6.55 -3.08
CA VAL A 105 6.88 -5.87 -3.29
C VAL A 105 7.98 -6.59 -2.51
N ALA A 106 8.33 -7.79 -2.94
CA ALA A 106 9.61 -8.40 -2.61
C ALA A 106 10.08 -9.23 -3.81
N GLY A 107 10.92 -8.66 -4.68
CA GLY A 107 11.54 -9.44 -5.75
C GLY A 107 12.16 -8.70 -6.92
N ARG A 108 13.16 -7.82 -6.68
CA ARG A 108 14.36 -7.60 -7.52
C ARG A 108 15.22 -6.53 -6.84
N GLU A 109 16.45 -6.75 -6.37
CA GLU A 109 17.43 -7.79 -6.66
C GLU A 109 18.28 -8.13 -5.42
N ALA A 110 18.43 -9.43 -5.17
CA ALA A 110 19.68 -9.98 -4.66
C ALA A 110 20.66 -10.04 -5.84
N GLY A 111 21.88 -9.52 -5.67
CA GLY A 111 22.99 -9.87 -6.57
C GLY A 111 23.99 -8.79 -6.91
N SER A 112 24.71 -8.23 -5.94
CA SER A 112 26.12 -7.87 -6.18
C SER A 112 26.92 -7.96 -4.88
N ALA A 113 26.95 -9.15 -4.30
CA ALA A 113 28.02 -9.54 -3.40
C ALA A 113 29.33 -9.51 -4.21
N LYS A 114 30.16 -8.50 -3.97
CA LYS A 114 31.52 -8.45 -4.47
C LYS A 114 32.29 -9.56 -3.76
N VAL A 115 32.44 -10.71 -4.43
CA VAL A 115 33.32 -11.81 -4.02
C VAL A 115 34.75 -11.26 -4.01
N SER A 116 35.26 -10.94 -2.82
CA SER A 116 36.69 -10.77 -2.60
C SER A 116 37.35 -12.14 -2.72
N GLN A 117 38.25 -12.27 -3.69
CA GLN A 117 38.99 -13.48 -4.00
C GLN A 117 39.84 -13.96 -2.81
N PRO A 118 40.05 -15.28 -2.64
CA PRO A 118 41.06 -15.79 -1.73
C PRO A 118 42.44 -15.58 -2.35
N THR A 119 43.33 -14.86 -1.66
CA THR A 119 44.75 -14.82 -2.04
C THR A 119 45.42 -16.06 -1.48
N LEU A 120 45.81 -16.97 -2.38
CA LEU A 120 46.57 -18.18 -2.10
C LEU A 120 48.04 -17.82 -1.81
N HIS A 121 48.62 -18.44 -0.78
CA HIS A 121 50.01 -18.32 -0.37
C HIS A 121 51.02 -18.89 -1.40
N ALA A 122 52.13 -18.18 -1.61
CA ALA A 122 53.47 -18.68 -1.98
C ALA A 122 54.43 -17.56 -1.54
N VAL A 123 55.46 -17.74 -0.71
CA VAL A 123 56.54 -18.74 -0.66
C VAL A 123 56.99 -18.91 0.79
#